data_AF-A0A927RVV3-F1
#
_entry.id   AF-A0A927RVV3-F1
#
_cell.length_a   1.000
_cell.length_b   1.000
_cell.length_c   1.000
_cell.angle_alpha   90.00
_cell.angle_beta   90.00
_cell.angle_gamma   90.00
#
_symmetry.space_group_name_H-M   'P 1'
#
loop_
_entity.id
_entity.type
_entity.pdbx_description
1 polymer ?
#
loop_
_entity_poly.entity_id
_entity_poly.type
_entity_poly.pdbx_seq_one_letter_code
_entity_poly.pdbx_strand_id
1 'polypeptide(L)'
;INQLREKVGVMYGNPETTTGGKALKFYASVRLDIRKSEAIKEGTEIIGNRTKIKVVKNKVAPPFRSCVVDLLYGEGISREGELLDIAVEQDIVQKAGAWYSYKGERIGQGRDNARRFFKEHPEEYDEVERKIRESFLAGKVEAPVDVEPADEEEDDDEEFDLDM
;
A
#
# COMPACT_ATOMS: atom_id res chain seq x y z
N ILE A 1 15.29 -3.51 6.25
CA ILE A 1 15.09 -3.56 4.77
C ILE A 1 15.75 -4.81 4.27
N ASN A 2 15.10 -5.57 3.39
CA ASN A 2 15.64 -6.82 2.86
C ASN A 2 15.40 -6.87 1.34
N GLN A 3 16.24 -7.59 0.63
CA GLN A 3 16.11 -7.78 -0.82
C GLN A 3 15.52 -9.16 -1.11
N LEU A 4 14.81 -9.26 -2.22
CA LEU A 4 14.35 -10.53 -2.77
C LEU A 4 15.51 -11.21 -3.53
N ARG A 5 15.52 -12.54 -3.47
CA ARG A 5 16.38 -13.46 -4.21
C ARG A 5 15.52 -14.60 -4.73
N GLU A 6 15.99 -15.25 -5.78
CA GLU A 6 15.36 -16.47 -6.27
C GLU A 6 16.07 -17.67 -5.63
N LYS A 7 15.29 -18.64 -5.11
CA LYS A 7 15.82 -19.92 -4.64
C LYS A 7 15.93 -20.87 -5.82
N VAL A 8 17.16 -21.28 -6.16
CA VAL A 8 17.40 -22.27 -7.21
C VAL A 8 16.86 -23.64 -6.76
N GLY A 9 16.12 -24.33 -7.62
CA GLY A 9 15.62 -25.69 -7.38
C GLY A 9 14.16 -25.80 -6.94
N VAL A 10 13.41 -24.70 -6.86
CA VAL A 10 11.96 -24.73 -6.57
C VAL A 10 11.19 -25.06 -7.85
N MET A 11 10.54 -26.23 -7.89
CA MET A 11 9.71 -26.66 -9.03
C MET A 11 8.22 -26.26 -8.91
N TYR A 12 7.75 -25.92 -7.71
CA TYR A 12 6.37 -25.51 -7.43
C TYR A 12 6.34 -24.43 -6.33
N GLY A 13 5.40 -23.48 -6.41
CA GLY A 13 5.28 -22.36 -5.46
C GLY A 13 6.08 -21.10 -5.83
N ASN A 14 6.06 -20.08 -4.96
CA ASN A 14 6.76 -18.82 -5.19
C ASN A 14 8.29 -18.97 -4.95
N PRO A 15 9.16 -18.78 -5.96
CA PRO A 15 10.61 -18.92 -5.80
C PRO A 15 11.28 -17.76 -5.04
N GLU A 16 10.52 -16.71 -4.69
CA GLU A 16 11.03 -15.53 -4.02
C GLU A 16 11.36 -15.79 -2.54
N THR A 17 12.62 -15.58 -2.16
CA THR A 17 13.11 -15.68 -0.79
C THR A 17 13.83 -14.41 -0.34
N THR A 18 13.87 -14.16 0.97
CA THR A 18 14.56 -13.00 1.55
C THR A 18 15.92 -13.40 2.11
N THR A 19 16.92 -12.55 1.99
CA THR A 19 18.27 -12.84 2.52
C THR A 19 18.30 -12.91 4.05
N GLY A 20 19.29 -13.60 4.63
CA GLY A 20 19.48 -13.67 6.09
C GLY A 20 18.74 -14.80 6.81
N GLY A 21 18.34 -15.84 6.07
CA GLY A 21 17.72 -17.05 6.63
C GLY A 21 16.29 -16.82 7.16
N LYS A 22 15.79 -17.77 7.96
CA LYS A 22 14.39 -17.78 8.41
C LYS A 22 14.12 -16.93 9.67
N ALA A 23 15.13 -16.59 10.47
CA ALA A 23 14.93 -15.94 11.77
C ALA A 23 14.10 -14.64 11.68
N LEU A 24 14.42 -13.78 10.71
CA LEU A 24 13.70 -12.51 10.52
C LEU A 24 12.20 -12.71 10.21
N LYS A 25 11.82 -13.82 9.53
CA LYS A 25 10.41 -14.17 9.25
C LYS A 25 9.63 -14.36 10.55
N PHE A 26 10.24 -14.95 11.59
CA PHE A 26 9.57 -15.24 12.87
C PHE A 26 9.60 -14.07 13.85
N TYR A 27 10.74 -13.40 13.98
CA TYR A 27 10.93 -12.32 14.94
C TYR A 27 10.23 -11.01 14.54
N ALA A 28 10.09 -10.73 13.24
CA ALA A 28 9.40 -9.51 12.80
C ALA A 28 7.93 -9.47 13.28
N SER A 29 7.55 -8.36 13.90
CA SER A 29 6.14 -8.07 14.29
C SER A 29 5.30 -7.64 13.10
N VAL A 30 5.90 -6.90 12.16
CA VAL A 30 5.26 -6.47 10.91
C VAL A 30 6.22 -6.74 9.76
N ARG A 31 5.70 -7.28 8.65
CA ARG A 31 6.43 -7.41 7.38
C ARG A 31 5.60 -6.79 6.27
N LEU A 32 6.28 -5.98 5.46
CA LEU A 32 5.71 -5.30 4.31
C LEU A 32 6.41 -5.83 3.06
N ASP A 33 5.64 -6.23 2.06
CA ASP A 33 6.11 -6.44 0.70
C ASP A 33 5.80 -5.16 -0.10
N ILE A 34 6.82 -4.60 -0.75
CA ILE A 34 6.74 -3.33 -1.47
C ILE A 34 7.08 -3.62 -2.92
N ARG A 35 6.10 -3.48 -3.81
CA ARG A 35 6.26 -3.72 -5.25
C ARG A 35 5.94 -2.46 -6.03
N LYS A 36 6.84 -2.10 -6.94
CA LYS A 36 6.60 -1.04 -7.92
C LYS A 36 5.53 -1.52 -8.91
N SER A 37 4.53 -0.69 -9.14
CA SER A 37 3.46 -0.91 -10.10
C SER A 37 3.65 0.04 -11.30
N GLU A 38 2.67 0.89 -11.58
CA GLU A 38 2.66 1.77 -12.76
C GLU A 38 3.56 3.00 -12.61
N ALA A 39 4.12 3.48 -13.73
CA ALA A 39 4.85 4.75 -13.76
C ALA A 39 3.87 5.92 -13.88
N ILE A 40 4.01 6.93 -13.02
CA ILE A 40 3.22 8.16 -13.07
C ILE A 40 3.89 9.10 -14.06
N LYS A 41 3.14 9.51 -15.08
CA LYS A 41 3.62 10.39 -16.15
C LYS A 41 2.87 11.71 -16.13
N GLU A 42 3.60 12.78 -16.35
CA GLU A 42 3.06 14.10 -16.64
C GLU A 42 3.49 14.49 -18.05
N GLY A 43 2.53 14.45 -19.00
CA GLY A 43 2.83 14.58 -20.41
C GLY A 43 3.79 13.49 -20.91
N THR A 44 5.03 13.87 -21.23
CA THR A 44 6.11 12.99 -21.71
C THR A 44 7.10 12.57 -20.63
N GLU A 45 7.07 13.18 -19.45
CA GLU A 45 8.05 12.93 -18.39
C GLU A 45 7.50 11.96 -17.32
N ILE A 46 8.38 11.13 -16.77
CA ILE A 46 8.03 10.20 -15.68
C ILE A 46 8.34 10.91 -14.36
N ILE A 47 7.30 11.34 -13.66
CA ILE A 47 7.42 12.10 -12.40
C ILE A 47 7.47 11.19 -11.17
N GLY A 48 7.08 9.92 -11.29
CA GLY A 48 7.11 8.98 -10.18
C GLY A 48 6.64 7.58 -10.54
N ASN A 49 6.41 6.76 -9.50
CA ASN A 49 5.80 5.44 -9.64
C ASN A 49 4.73 5.21 -8.57
N ARG A 50 3.65 4.59 -8.99
CA ARG A 50 2.68 3.98 -8.09
C ARG A 50 3.29 2.69 -7.51
N THR A 51 3.20 2.55 -6.20
CA THR A 51 3.81 1.46 -5.44
C THR A 51 2.74 0.77 -4.62
N LYS A 52 2.60 -0.55 -4.78
CA LYS A 52 1.70 -1.38 -3.97
C LYS A 52 2.48 -1.90 -2.77
N ILE A 53 1.93 -1.69 -1.58
CA ILE A 53 2.50 -2.16 -0.32
C ILE A 53 1.50 -3.17 0.26
N LYS A 54 1.94 -4.41 0.48
CA LYS A 54 1.14 -5.48 1.07
C LYS A 54 1.67 -5.84 2.44
N VAL A 55 0.79 -5.92 3.43
CA VAL A 55 1.15 -6.36 4.78
C VAL A 55 1.13 -7.89 4.83
N VAL A 56 2.27 -8.53 4.52
CA VAL A 56 2.41 -10.00 4.51
C VAL A 56 2.44 -10.61 5.90
N LYS A 57 2.81 -9.86 6.94
CA LYS A 57 2.72 -10.30 8.34
C LYS A 57 2.37 -9.13 9.24
N ASN A 58 1.43 -9.32 10.16
CA ASN A 58 1.09 -8.35 11.18
C ASN A 58 0.71 -9.07 12.48
N LYS A 59 1.42 -8.78 13.57
CA LYS A 59 1.11 -9.33 14.92
C LYS A 59 0.25 -8.38 15.77
N VAL A 60 -0.01 -7.16 15.32
CA VAL A 60 -0.69 -6.10 16.11
C VAL A 60 -2.10 -5.81 15.61
N ALA A 61 -2.35 -6.01 14.30
CA ALA A 61 -3.64 -5.80 13.67
C ALA A 61 -3.87 -6.85 12.56
N PRO A 62 -5.04 -6.87 11.89
CA PRO A 62 -5.31 -7.83 10.82
C PRO A 62 -4.23 -7.79 9.72
N PRO A 63 -3.68 -8.95 9.30
CA PRO A 63 -2.70 -9.04 8.21
C PRO A 63 -3.38 -8.97 6.83
N PHE A 64 -2.56 -9.01 5.78
CA PHE A 64 -2.96 -9.11 4.35
C PHE A 64 -3.72 -7.91 3.77
N ARG A 65 -3.73 -6.79 4.48
CA ARG A 65 -4.18 -5.52 3.91
C ARG A 65 -3.15 -5.00 2.92
N SER A 66 -3.62 -4.36 1.86
CA SER A 66 -2.76 -3.64 0.91
C SER A 66 -3.10 -2.17 0.88
N CYS A 67 -2.10 -1.36 0.54
CA CYS A 67 -2.30 0.02 0.17
C CYS A 67 -1.53 0.32 -1.12
N VAL A 68 -2.04 1.29 -1.87
CA VAL A 68 -1.42 1.78 -3.09
C VAL A 68 -1.05 3.22 -2.83
N VAL A 69 0.24 3.52 -2.95
CA VAL A 69 0.79 4.85 -2.68
C VAL A 69 1.52 5.37 -3.91
N ASP A 70 1.47 6.67 -4.11
CA ASP A 70 2.20 7.33 -5.19
C ASP A 70 3.55 7.84 -4.67
N LEU A 71 4.62 7.38 -5.31
CA LEU A 71 6.00 7.73 -4.98
C LEU A 71 6.56 8.67 -6.04
N LEU A 72 6.68 9.95 -5.70
CA LEU A 72 7.19 10.98 -6.61
C LEU A 72 8.68 11.20 -6.39
N TYR A 73 9.41 11.36 -7.49
CA TYR A 73 10.85 11.59 -7.42
C TYR A 73 11.13 12.98 -6.84
N GLY A 74 11.99 13.06 -5.83
CA GLY A 74 12.38 14.32 -5.16
C GLY A 74 11.44 14.77 -4.02
N GLU A 75 10.18 14.38 -4.03
CA GLU A 75 9.20 14.73 -2.97
C GLU A 75 8.92 13.56 -2.01
N GLY A 76 9.02 12.32 -2.49
CA GLY A 76 8.73 11.12 -1.70
C GLY A 76 7.27 10.66 -1.85
N ILE A 77 6.69 10.14 -0.76
CA ILE A 77 5.29 9.67 -0.76
C ILE A 77 4.37 10.88 -0.78
N SER A 78 3.49 10.97 -1.77
CA SER A 78 2.46 12.02 -1.77
C SER A 78 1.32 11.67 -0.84
N ARG A 79 1.26 12.36 0.30
CA ARG A 79 0.19 12.21 1.29
C ARG A 79 -1.14 12.78 0.79
N GLU A 80 -1.09 13.86 0.03
CA GLU A 80 -2.25 14.57 -0.50
C GLU A 80 -2.96 13.74 -1.59
N GLY A 81 -2.17 13.02 -2.41
CA GLY A 81 -2.71 12.11 -3.41
C GLY A 81 -3.41 10.92 -2.77
N GLU A 82 -2.79 10.32 -1.74
CA GLU A 82 -3.39 9.21 -1.00
C GLU A 82 -4.65 9.64 -0.23
N LEU A 83 -4.61 10.81 0.41
CA LEU A 83 -5.76 11.38 1.09
C LEU A 83 -6.94 11.54 0.13
N LEU A 84 -6.70 12.10 -1.07
CA LEU A 84 -7.74 12.29 -2.08
C LEU A 84 -8.35 10.97 -2.52
N ASP A 85 -7.53 9.94 -2.78
CA ASP A 85 -8.03 8.64 -3.23
C ASP A 85 -8.92 7.99 -2.15
N ILE A 86 -8.48 8.02 -0.88
CA ILE A 86 -9.27 7.53 0.26
C ILE A 86 -10.53 8.37 0.45
N ALA A 87 -10.45 9.69 0.35
CA ALA A 87 -11.60 10.58 0.51
C ALA A 87 -12.67 10.34 -0.55
N VAL A 88 -12.27 9.99 -1.77
CA VAL A 88 -13.18 9.63 -2.87
C VAL A 88 -13.80 8.26 -2.62
N GLU A 89 -13.03 7.28 -2.17
CA GLU A 89 -13.54 5.96 -1.80
C GLU A 89 -14.55 6.03 -0.63
N GLN A 90 -14.38 7.01 0.26
CA GLN A 90 -15.25 7.27 1.40
C GLN A 90 -16.43 8.20 1.10
N ASP A 91 -16.65 8.60 -0.16
CA ASP A 91 -17.68 9.56 -0.57
C ASP A 91 -17.59 10.94 0.12
N ILE A 92 -16.47 11.24 0.81
CA ILE A 92 -16.20 12.54 1.44
C ILE A 92 -15.92 13.58 0.35
N VAL A 93 -15.17 13.18 -0.68
CA VAL A 93 -14.93 13.97 -1.89
C VAL A 93 -15.71 13.34 -3.03
N GLN A 94 -16.54 14.14 -3.69
CA GLN A 94 -17.40 13.70 -4.77
C GLN A 94 -16.68 13.84 -6.11
N LYS A 95 -16.67 12.76 -6.91
CA LYS A 95 -16.06 12.75 -8.23
C LYS A 95 -17.14 12.76 -9.32
N ALA A 96 -17.31 13.91 -9.98
CA ALA A 96 -18.20 14.07 -11.11
C ALA A 96 -17.39 14.02 -12.43
N GLY A 97 -17.15 12.80 -12.92
CA GLY A 97 -16.32 12.58 -14.11
C GLY A 97 -14.86 12.95 -13.86
N ALA A 98 -14.38 14.00 -14.52
CA ALA A 98 -13.04 14.55 -14.30
C ALA A 98 -12.97 15.61 -13.19
N TRP A 99 -14.11 16.04 -12.65
CA TRP A 99 -14.16 17.07 -11.61
C TRP A 99 -14.23 16.46 -10.22
N TYR A 100 -13.46 17.03 -9.30
CA TYR A 100 -13.55 16.72 -7.88
C TYR A 100 -14.25 17.85 -7.14
N SER A 101 -15.12 17.51 -6.20
CA SER A 101 -15.89 18.45 -5.40
C SER A 101 -15.86 18.05 -3.92
N TYR A 102 -15.72 19.04 -3.05
CA TYR A 102 -15.68 18.84 -1.62
C TYR A 102 -16.62 19.84 -0.95
N LYS A 103 -17.50 19.38 -0.06
CA LYS A 103 -18.59 20.18 0.55
C LYS A 103 -19.48 20.95 -0.46
N GLY A 104 -19.56 20.49 -1.71
CA GLY A 104 -20.31 21.14 -2.78
C GLY A 104 -19.51 22.20 -3.57
N GLU A 105 -18.28 22.52 -3.16
CA GLU A 105 -17.37 23.37 -3.92
C GLU A 105 -16.49 22.54 -4.85
N ARG A 106 -16.18 23.07 -6.03
CA ARG A 106 -15.32 22.39 -7.01
C ARG A 106 -13.86 22.66 -6.69
N ILE A 107 -13.16 21.63 -6.20
CA ILE A 107 -11.75 21.72 -5.81
C ILE A 107 -10.78 21.65 -6.99
N GLY A 108 -11.17 21.01 -8.10
CA GLY A 108 -10.33 20.98 -9.29
C GLY A 108 -10.76 19.97 -10.35
N GLN A 109 -10.24 20.17 -11.56
CA GLN A 109 -10.35 19.21 -12.66
C GLN A 109 -9.11 18.31 -12.70
N GLY A 110 -9.31 17.01 -12.60
CA GLY A 110 -8.24 16.02 -12.60
C GLY A 110 -7.62 15.84 -11.21
N ARG A 111 -6.92 14.72 -11.06
CA ARG A 111 -6.34 14.29 -9.78
C ARG A 111 -5.22 15.21 -9.31
N ASP A 112 -4.41 15.70 -10.24
CA ASP A 112 -3.26 16.55 -9.90
C ASP A 112 -3.67 17.94 -9.37
N ASN A 113 -4.67 18.57 -10.00
CA ASN A 113 -5.20 19.84 -9.48
C ASN A 113 -5.89 19.66 -8.11
N ALA A 114 -6.64 18.57 -7.92
CA ALA A 114 -7.24 18.28 -6.62
C ALA A 114 -6.18 18.04 -5.53
N ARG A 115 -5.08 17.37 -5.88
CA ARG A 115 -3.92 17.20 -4.99
C ARG A 115 -3.28 18.54 -4.63
N ARG A 116 -3.08 19.42 -5.62
CA ARG A 116 -2.53 20.77 -5.40
C ARG A 116 -3.41 21.62 -4.50
N PHE A 117 -4.74 21.52 -4.64
CA PHE A 117 -5.68 22.21 -3.75
C PHE A 117 -5.44 21.83 -2.28
N PHE A 118 -5.33 20.54 -1.96
CA PHE A 118 -5.04 20.11 -0.58
C PHE A 118 -3.65 20.51 -0.08
N LYS A 119 -2.69 20.69 -0.99
CA LYS A 119 -1.36 21.20 -0.65
C LYS A 119 -1.37 22.71 -0.36
N GLU A 120 -2.23 23.46 -1.04
CA GLU A 120 -2.40 24.91 -0.87
C GLU A 120 -3.33 25.25 0.33
N HIS A 121 -4.23 24.32 0.72
CA HIS A 121 -5.20 24.46 1.80
C HIS A 121 -5.02 23.40 2.91
N PRO A 122 -4.04 23.56 3.81
CA PRO A 122 -3.76 22.59 4.88
C PRO A 122 -4.92 22.45 5.88
N GLU A 123 -5.71 23.50 6.10
CA GLU A 123 -6.89 23.44 6.98
C GLU A 123 -7.95 22.44 6.49
N GLU A 124 -8.18 22.37 5.18
CA GLU A 124 -9.13 21.42 4.59
C GLU A 124 -8.54 20.02 4.53
N TYR A 125 -7.21 19.90 4.33
CA TYR A 125 -6.50 18.63 4.42
C TYR A 125 -6.68 17.99 5.81
N ASP A 126 -6.44 18.74 6.88
CA ASP A 126 -6.54 18.24 8.26
C ASP A 126 -7.99 17.84 8.61
N GLU A 127 -8.98 18.59 8.10
CA GLU A 127 -10.38 18.26 8.31
C GLU A 127 -10.75 16.94 7.64
N VAL A 128 -10.34 16.75 6.38
CA VAL A 128 -10.59 15.51 5.63
C VAL A 128 -9.85 14.35 6.27
N GLU A 129 -8.59 14.52 6.66
CA GLU A 129 -7.80 13.49 7.33
C GLU A 129 -8.47 13.02 8.63
N ARG A 130 -8.95 13.96 9.45
CA ARG A 130 -9.68 13.61 10.68
C ARG A 130 -10.94 12.81 10.39
N LYS A 131 -11.76 13.23 9.42
CA LYS A 131 -12.98 12.51 9.02
C LYS A 131 -12.67 11.09 8.53
N ILE A 132 -11.62 10.93 7.74
CA ILE A 132 -11.15 9.63 7.26
C ILE A 132 -10.77 8.75 8.45
N ARG A 133 -9.92 9.25 9.35
CA ARG A 133 -9.48 8.50 10.53
C ARG A 133 -10.66 8.09 11.42
N GLU A 134 -11.60 8.99 11.65
CA GLU A 134 -12.83 8.70 12.41
C GLU A 134 -13.67 7.60 11.73
N SER A 135 -13.80 7.62 10.40
CA SER A 135 -14.51 6.58 9.64
C SER A 135 -13.89 5.19 9.84
N PHE A 136 -12.56 5.10 9.77
CA PHE A 136 -11.83 3.86 10.03
C PHE A 136 -11.89 3.39 11.49
N LEU A 137 -11.77 4.31 12.46
CA LEU A 137 -11.87 3.97 13.88
C LEU A 137 -13.28 3.52 14.27
N ALA A 138 -14.32 4.08 13.64
CA ALA A 138 -15.70 3.69 13.87
C ALA A 138 -16.06 2.32 13.24
N GLY A 139 -15.12 1.65 12.56
CA GLY A 139 -15.34 0.35 11.93
C GLY A 139 -16.29 0.40 10.73
N LYS A 140 -16.56 1.58 10.17
CA LYS A 140 -17.45 1.75 9.02
C LYS A 140 -16.80 1.34 7.69
N VAL A 141 -15.48 1.13 7.71
CA VAL A 141 -14.67 0.87 6.53
C VAL A 141 -13.66 -0.21 6.85
N GLU A 142 -13.70 -1.29 6.09
CA GLU A 142 -12.66 -2.29 6.10
C GLU A 142 -11.66 -1.97 4.99
N ALA A 143 -10.38 -1.89 5.33
CA ALA A 143 -9.33 -1.77 4.33
C ALA A 143 -9.32 -3.02 3.44
N PRO A 144 -9.04 -2.88 2.13
CA PRO A 144 -9.04 -4.00 1.21
C PRO A 144 -8.10 -5.11 1.69
N VAL A 145 -8.65 -6.32 1.84
CA VAL A 145 -7.90 -7.51 2.23
C VAL A 145 -7.50 -8.25 0.96
N ASP A 146 -6.21 -8.17 0.63
CA ASP A 146 -5.63 -8.97 -0.45
C ASP A 146 -5.25 -10.34 0.13
N VAL A 147 -6.25 -11.23 0.26
CA VAL A 147 -6.04 -12.65 0.53
C VAL A 147 -5.54 -13.31 -0.75
N GLU A 148 -4.24 -13.18 -1.03
CA GLU A 148 -3.58 -14.26 -1.76
C GLU A 148 -3.40 -15.40 -0.76
N PRO A 149 -3.53 -16.68 -1.16
CA PRO A 149 -3.32 -17.78 -0.25
C PRO A 149 -1.96 -17.58 0.43
N ALA A 150 -1.98 -17.52 1.76
CA ALA A 150 -0.76 -17.67 2.51
C ALA A 150 -0.30 -19.10 2.21
N ASP A 151 0.72 -19.24 1.35
CA ASP A 151 1.31 -20.53 1.04
C ASP A 151 1.59 -21.24 2.38
N GLU A 152 0.85 -22.31 2.64
CA GLU A 152 1.31 -23.40 3.47
C GLU A 152 2.57 -23.91 2.74
N GLU A 153 3.72 -23.32 3.07
CA GLU A 153 5.01 -23.94 2.80
C GLU A 153 4.93 -25.30 3.51
N GLU A 154 4.70 -26.38 2.76
CA GLU A 154 4.90 -27.74 3.28
C GLU A 154 6.29 -27.77 3.91
N ASP A 155 6.30 -28.03 5.21
CA ASP A 155 7.50 -28.31 5.96
C ASP A 155 8.11 -29.57 5.33
N ASP A 156 9.06 -29.38 4.40
CA ASP A 156 10.09 -30.39 4.18
C ASP A 156 10.85 -30.48 5.51
N ASP A 157 10.34 -31.32 6.40
CA ASP A 157 11.10 -31.98 7.45
C ASP A 157 12.27 -32.66 6.74
N GLU A 158 13.39 -31.96 6.60
CA GLU A 158 14.67 -32.62 6.40
C GLU A 158 14.83 -33.55 7.59
N GLU A 159 14.50 -34.82 7.34
CA GLU A 159 14.81 -36.00 8.12
C GLU A 159 16.24 -35.82 8.63
N PHE A 160 16.36 -35.44 9.90
CA PHE A 160 17.61 -35.60 10.62
C PHE A 160 17.84 -37.11 10.67
N ASP A 161 18.56 -37.63 9.68
CA ASP A 161 19.18 -38.96 9.72
C ASP A 161 20.12 -38.98 10.93
N LEU A 162 19.54 -39.26 12.09
CA LEU A 162 20.19 -39.73 13.30
C LEU A 162 20.39 -41.24 13.14
N ASP A 163 21.17 -41.62 12.14
CA ASP A 163 21.77 -42.96 12.10
C ASP A 163 23.30 -42.84 12.18
N MET A 164 23.77 -43.21 13.38
CA MET A 164 25.10 -43.72 13.77
C MET A 164 26.23 -42.75 14.10
#